data_AF-A0A8J7XUJ4-F1
#
_entry.id   AF-A0A8J7XUJ4-F1
#
_cell.length_a   1.000
_cell.length_b   1.000
_cell.length_c   1.000
_cell.angle_alpha   90.00
_cell.angle_beta   90.00
_cell.angle_gamma   90.00
#
_symmetry.space_group_name_H-M   'P 1'
#
loop_
_entity.id
_entity.type
_entity.pdbx_description
1 polymer ?
#
loop_
_entity_poly.entity_id
_entity_poly.type
_entity_poly.pdbx_seq_one_letter_code
_entity_poly.pdbx_strand_id
1 'polypeptide(L)'
;MKRINSYCKEMHPEISSAEEVVKLVAAHMKFLKQEEFRVLLLDGKNRLIRHQRVSLGSLDKALVHPRDVFRPAIAEGAASIFGAQPPFRRSDTV
;
A
#
# COMPACT_ATOMS: atom_id res chain seq x y z
N MET A 1 -11.19 13.61 -14.11
CA MET A 1 -10.33 13.12 -13.02
C MET A 1 -10.89 11.79 -12.51
N LYS A 2 -10.35 10.65 -12.97
CA LYS A 2 -10.89 9.31 -12.66
C LYS A 2 -10.32 8.84 -11.32
N ARG A 3 -11.21 8.67 -10.33
CA ARG A 3 -10.91 8.04 -9.03
C ARG A 3 -10.39 6.63 -9.29
N ILE A 4 -9.10 6.41 -9.10
CA ILE A 4 -8.50 5.09 -9.23
C ILE A 4 -8.78 4.33 -7.92
N ASN A 5 -10.02 3.86 -7.80
CA ASN A 5 -10.52 3.06 -6.68
C ASN A 5 -10.99 1.70 -7.19
N SER A 6 -10.13 1.04 -7.96
CA SER A 6 -10.45 -0.21 -8.64
C SER A 6 -9.30 -1.17 -8.50
N TYR A 7 -9.05 -1.62 -7.27
CA TYR A 7 -8.89 -3.05 -7.10
C TYR A 7 -10.31 -3.61 -7.10
N CYS A 8 -10.60 -4.45 -8.09
CA CYS A 8 -11.90 -5.10 -8.23
C CYS A 8 -12.30 -5.74 -6.90
N LYS A 9 -13.52 -5.43 -6.48
CA LYS A 9 -14.14 -5.69 -5.17
C LYS A 9 -14.36 -7.19 -4.84
N GLU A 10 -13.67 -8.13 -5.50
CA GLU A 10 -14.17 -9.52 -5.57
C GLU A 10 -13.19 -10.65 -5.24
N MET A 11 -11.96 -10.34 -4.84
CA MET A 11 -11.15 -11.33 -4.12
C MET A 11 -10.59 -10.63 -2.89
N HIS A 12 -10.87 -11.18 -1.72
CA HIS A 12 -10.13 -10.89 -0.51
C HIS A 12 -8.95 -11.88 -0.52
N PRO A 13 -7.85 -11.62 -1.27
CA PRO A 13 -6.75 -12.57 -1.30
C PRO A 13 -6.24 -12.73 0.13
N GLU A 14 -6.02 -13.97 0.52
CA GLU A 14 -5.28 -14.28 1.72
C GLU A 14 -3.82 -13.94 1.43
N ILE A 15 -3.29 -13.00 2.19
CA ILE A 15 -1.94 -12.48 2.06
C ILE A 15 -1.10 -13.14 3.15
N SER A 16 -0.35 -14.16 2.77
CA SER A 16 0.50 -14.91 3.68
C SER A 16 1.96 -14.39 3.72
N SER A 17 2.35 -13.57 2.73
CA SER A 17 3.72 -13.09 2.58
C SER A 17 3.80 -11.65 2.04
N ALA A 18 4.88 -10.95 2.38
CA ALA A 18 5.21 -9.64 1.82
C ALA A 18 5.36 -9.67 0.29
N GLU A 19 5.77 -10.80 -0.29
CA GLU A 19 5.86 -10.97 -1.74
C GLU A 19 4.50 -10.96 -2.43
N GLU A 20 3.47 -11.49 -1.79
CA GLU A 20 2.09 -11.45 -2.30
C GLU A 20 1.53 -10.03 -2.27
N VAL A 21 1.84 -9.28 -1.21
CA VAL A 21 1.54 -7.84 -1.14
C VAL A 21 2.17 -7.11 -2.33
N VAL A 22 3.47 -7.36 -2.58
CA VAL A 22 4.20 -6.74 -3.69
C VAL A 22 3.56 -7.13 -5.01
N LYS A 23 3.23 -8.40 -5.25
CA LYS A 23 2.57 -8.84 -6.50
C LYS A 23 1.23 -8.15 -6.71
N LEU A 24 0.44 -8.02 -5.64
CA LEU A 24 -0.88 -7.38 -5.69
C LEU A 24 -0.77 -5.90 -6.07
N VAL A 25 0.17 -5.18 -5.46
CA VAL A 25 0.33 -3.73 -5.70
C VAL A 25 1.23 -3.39 -6.89
N ALA A 26 2.12 -4.29 -7.31
CA ALA A 26 3.10 -4.06 -8.36
C ALA A 26 2.44 -3.77 -9.71
N ALA A 27 1.36 -4.47 -10.06
CA ALA A 27 0.63 -4.23 -11.30
C ALA A 27 0.13 -2.79 -11.41
N HIS A 28 -0.28 -2.19 -10.28
CA HIS A 28 -0.74 -0.81 -10.22
C HIS A 28 0.42 0.19 -10.08
N MET A 29 1.41 -0.15 -9.26
CA MET A 29 2.54 0.73 -8.93
C MET A 29 3.56 0.87 -10.07
N LYS A 30 3.66 -0.11 -10.97
CA LYS A 30 4.60 -0.10 -12.11
C LYS A 30 4.39 1.08 -13.06
N PHE A 31 3.18 1.63 -13.13
CA PHE A 31 2.84 2.73 -14.04
C PHE A 31 2.81 4.10 -13.37
N LEU A 32 3.16 4.18 -12.08
CA LEU A 32 3.15 5.44 -11.37
C LEU A 32 4.39 6.27 -11.73
N LYS A 33 4.14 7.53 -12.08
CA LYS A 33 5.21 8.50 -12.37
C LYS A 33 5.88 9.05 -11.11
N GLN A 34 5.32 8.77 -9.94
CA GLN A 34 5.75 9.29 -8.65
C GLN A 34 5.80 8.14 -7.64
N GLU A 35 6.76 8.21 -6.72
CA GLU A 35 6.81 7.30 -5.58
C GLU A 35 5.58 7.53 -4.69
N GLU A 36 4.97 6.45 -4.22
CA GLU A 36 3.88 6.51 -3.25
C GLU A 36 4.04 5.39 -2.23
N PHE A 37 3.65 5.69 -1.00
CA PHE A 37 3.61 4.71 0.09
C PHE A 37 2.17 4.30 0.32
N ARG A 38 1.90 3.00 0.24
CA ARG A 38 0.58 2.42 0.55
C ARG A 38 0.66 1.52 1.76
N VAL A 39 -0.42 1.52 2.52
CA VAL A 39 -0.66 0.58 3.61
C VAL A 39 -1.80 -0.36 3.22
N LEU A 40 -1.62 -1.64 3.47
CA LEU A 40 -2.64 -2.67 3.31
C LEU A 40 -3.08 -3.10 4.70
N LEU A 41 -4.39 -3.16 4.89
CA LEU A 41 -5.07 -3.49 6.13
C LEU A 41 -5.64 -4.90 5.99
N LEU A 42 -5.24 -5.79 6.90
CA LEU A 42 -5.62 -7.20 6.87
C LEU A 42 -6.48 -7.56 8.07
N ASP A 43 -7.39 -8.50 7.89
CA ASP A 43 -8.15 -9.10 8.99
C ASP A 43 -7.33 -10.18 9.73
N GLY A 44 -7.92 -10.76 10.78
CA GLY A 44 -7.30 -11.84 11.55
C GLY A 44 -7.09 -13.15 10.79
N LYS A 45 -7.59 -13.27 9.55
CA LYS A 45 -7.34 -14.38 8.63
C LYS A 45 -6.39 -13.99 7.50
N ASN A 46 -5.66 -12.88 7.66
CA ASN A 46 -4.77 -12.30 6.66
C ASN A 46 -5.47 -11.96 5.34
N ARG A 47 -6.75 -11.61 5.36
CA ARG A 47 -7.49 -11.18 4.17
C ARG A 47 -7.42 -9.68 4.03
N LEU A 48 -7.22 -9.21 2.81
CA LEU A 48 -7.22 -7.77 2.52
C LEU A 48 -8.60 -7.16 2.81
N ILE A 49 -8.68 -6.35 3.86
CA ILE A 49 -9.86 -5.53 4.19
C ILE A 49 -9.86 -4.31 3.26
N ARG A 50 -8.73 -3.62 3.21
CA ARG A 50 -8.59 -2.34 2.51
C ARG A 50 -7.12 -2.03 2.25
N HIS A 51 -6.85 -1.21 1.24
CA HIS A 51 -5.54 -0.57 1.09
C HIS A 51 -5.72 0.95 0.98
N GLN A 52 -4.78 1.70 1.53
CA GLN A 52 -4.81 3.16 1.51
C GLN A 52 -3.45 3.72 1.13
N ARG A 53 -3.46 4.76 0.28
CA ARG A 53 -2.26 5.56 0.03
C ARG A 53 -2.08 6.53 1.19
N VAL A 54 -0.90 6.48 1.80
CA VAL A 54 -0.53 7.29 2.96
C VAL A 54 0.42 8.41 2.59
N SER A 55 1.31 8.19 1.60
CA SER A 55 2.19 9.25 1.09
C SER A 55 2.31 9.21 -0.43
N LEU A 56 2.62 10.35 -1.02
CA LEU A 56 2.89 10.57 -2.44
C LEU A 56 4.07 11.55 -2.54
N GLY A 57 5.20 11.10 -3.10
CA GLY A 57 6.46 11.86 -3.16
C GLY A 57 7.68 11.03 -2.78
N SER A 58 8.87 11.59 -2.98
CA SER A 58 10.14 10.91 -2.70
C SER A 58 10.26 10.60 -1.21
N LEU A 59 10.50 9.32 -0.93
CA LEU A 59 10.47 8.72 0.39
C LEU A 59 11.75 9.05 1.17
N ASP A 60 11.83 10.24 1.74
CA ASP A 60 12.85 10.53 2.75
C ASP A 60 12.22 10.66 4.14
N LYS A 61 12.61 9.70 4.98
CA LYS A 61 12.44 9.55 6.42
C LYS A 61 11.51 10.58 7.10
N ALA A 62 10.39 10.07 7.63
CA ALA A 62 9.42 10.73 8.52
C ALA A 62 8.18 11.42 7.91
N LEU A 63 7.96 11.39 6.59
CA LEU A 63 6.70 11.88 5.99
C LEU A 63 5.49 10.97 6.22
N VAL A 64 5.70 9.73 6.67
CA VAL A 64 4.62 8.82 7.09
C VAL A 64 4.51 8.89 8.60
N HIS A 65 3.51 9.59 9.11
CA HIS A 65 3.26 9.60 10.54
C HIS A 65 2.54 8.30 10.97
N PRO A 66 2.92 7.69 12.09
CA PRO A 66 2.23 6.49 12.61
C PRO A 66 0.72 6.69 12.72
N ARG A 67 0.24 7.89 13.07
CA ARG A 67 -1.20 8.21 13.13
C ARG A 67 -1.91 8.02 11.78
N ASP A 68 -1.24 8.29 10.66
CA ASP A 68 -1.85 8.18 9.33
C ASP A 68 -1.92 6.71 8.87
N VAL A 69 -1.11 5.86 9.48
CA VAL A 69 -1.09 4.40 9.25
C VAL A 69 -2.05 3.68 10.21
N PHE A 70 -1.99 3.98 11.51
CA PHE A 70 -2.76 3.28 12.53
C PHE A 70 -4.21 3.75 12.64
N ARG A 71 -4.52 5.01 12.36
CA ARG A 71 -5.91 5.50 12.42
C ARG A 71 -6.84 4.74 11.47
N PRO A 72 -6.51 4.53 10.19
CA PRO A 72 -7.35 3.69 9.33
C PRO A 72 -7.30 2.21 9.72
N ALA A 73 -6.16 1.70 10.22
CA ALA A 73 -6.08 0.31 10.68
C ALA A 73 -7.02 0.03 11.86
N ILE A 74 -7.06 0.92 12.86
CA ILE A 74 -7.94 0.81 14.02
C ILE A 74 -9.40 0.99 13.60
N ALA A 75 -9.69 1.97 12.75
CA ALA A 75 -11.05 2.23 12.29
C ALA A 75 -11.66 1.06 11.50
N GLU A 76 -10.83 0.34 10.74
CA GLU A 76 -11.25 -0.82 9.93
C GLU A 76 -11.12 -2.15 10.69
N GLY A 77 -10.64 -2.15 11.93
CA GLY A 77 -10.44 -3.38 12.72
C GLY A 77 -9.36 -4.31 12.15
N ALA A 78 -8.32 -3.73 11.55
CA ALA A 78 -7.24 -4.50 10.96
C ALA A 78 -6.40 -5.21 12.05
N ALA A 79 -6.15 -6.49 11.87
CA ALA A 79 -5.27 -7.28 12.71
C ALA A 79 -3.79 -7.06 12.34
N SER A 80 -3.51 -6.80 11.06
CA SER A 80 -2.15 -6.64 10.54
C SER A 80 -2.08 -5.53 9.49
N ILE A 81 -0.90 -4.89 9.39
CA ILE A 81 -0.63 -3.79 8.46
C ILE A 81 0.63 -4.12 7.65
N PHE A 82 0.55 -4.00 6.33
CA PHE A 82 1.71 -4.11 5.44
C PHE A 82 1.97 -2.80 4.71
N GLY A 83 3.22 -2.35 4.73
CA GLY A 83 3.68 -1.22 3.93
C GLY A 83 4.21 -1.69 2.57
N ALA A 84 3.79 -1.03 1.51
CA ALA A 84 4.31 -1.27 0.17
C ALA A 84 4.66 0.05 -0.52
N GLN A 85 5.81 0.03 -1.20
CA GLN A 85 6.31 1.10 -2.02
C GLN A 85 6.95 0.51 -3.28
N PRO A 86 6.95 1.24 -4.41
CA PRO A 86 7.67 0.78 -5.59
C PRO A 86 9.16 0.61 -5.28
N PRO A 87 9.86 -0.31 -5.97
CA PRO A 87 11.31 -0.38 -5.86
C PRO A 87 11.89 0.98 -6.29
N PHE A 88 12.71 1.55 -5.41
CA PHE A 88 13.37 2.84 -5.63
C PHE A 88 14.11 2.80 -6.96
N ARG A 89 13.58 3.49 -7.98
CA ARG A 89 14.32 3.75 -9.20
C ARG A 89 15.32 4.83 -8.83
N ARG A 90 16.58 4.44 -8.61
CA ARG A 90 17.66 5.42 -8.68
C ARG A 90 17.52 6.15 -10.00
N SER A 91 17.26 7.44 -9.93
CA SER A 91 17.56 8.36 -11.01
C SER A 91 19.09 8.44 -11.09
N ASP A 92 19.70 7.38 -11.61
CA ASP A 92 21.08 7.41 -12.05
C ASP A 92 21.08 8.24 -13.33
N THR A 93 21.15 9.56 -13.16
CA THR A 93 21.54 10.51 -14.19
C THR A 93 22.24 11.65 -13.50
N VAL A 94 23.52 11.45 -13.18
CA VAL A 94 24.69 12.16 -13.75
C VAL A 94 25.98 11.52 -13.26
#